data_AF-A0A9D4MWL8-F1
#
_entry.id   AF-A0A9D4MWL8-F1
#
_cell.length_a   1.000
_cell.length_b   1.000
_cell.length_c   1.000
_cell.angle_alpha   90.00
_cell.angle_beta   90.00
_cell.angle_gamma   90.00
#
_symmetry.space_group_name_H-M   'P 1'
#
loop_
_entity.id
_entity.type
_entity.pdbx_description
1 polymer ?
#
loop_
_entity_poly.entity_id
_entity_poly.type
_entity_poly.pdbx_seq_one_letter_code
_entity_poly.pdbx_strand_id
1 'polypeptide(L)'
;MMQHVKEPTHVRGHILDVVITRDTVGTVSNVVVTDPELSVSLGSISKDHNAVIFNAKASKPAPVRKTVTFRKLRAISIETFKQDNTDRNTI
;
A
#
# COMPACT_ATOMS: atom_id res chain seq x y z
N MET A 1 16.05 -7.87 3.82
CA MET A 1 14.92 -8.09 2.89
C MET A 1 14.79 -9.59 2.64
N MET A 2 13.59 -10.14 2.47
CA MET A 2 13.36 -11.58 2.29
C MET A 2 12.37 -11.84 1.16
N GLN A 3 12.78 -12.62 0.16
CA GLN A 3 11.95 -13.11 -0.94
C GLN A 3 11.43 -14.52 -0.57
N HIS A 4 10.14 -14.77 -0.84
CA HIS A 4 9.47 -15.99 -0.35
C HIS A 4 9.11 -17.00 -1.46
N VAL A 5 9.18 -16.61 -2.73
CA VAL A 5 8.81 -17.47 -3.88
C VAL A 5 10.02 -18.29 -4.32
N LYS A 6 9.91 -19.62 -4.19
CA LYS A 6 11.00 -20.55 -4.47
C LYS A 6 10.77 -21.42 -5.70
N GLU A 7 9.57 -21.37 -6.27
CA GLU A 7 9.17 -22.18 -7.42
C GLU A 7 9.04 -21.32 -8.67
N PRO A 8 9.28 -21.88 -9.87
CA PRO A 8 9.07 -21.18 -11.13
C PRO A 8 7.65 -20.65 -11.28
N THR A 9 7.54 -19.35 -11.54
CA THR A 9 6.26 -18.71 -11.83
C THR A 9 6.00 -18.62 -13.31
N HIS A 10 7.01 -18.83 -14.16
CA HIS A 10 6.89 -18.80 -15.61
C HIS A 10 7.12 -20.18 -16.23
N VAL A 11 6.41 -20.52 -17.32
CA VAL A 11 6.48 -21.82 -18.02
C VAL A 11 7.88 -22.20 -18.53
N ARG A 12 8.78 -21.21 -18.68
CA ARG A 12 10.20 -21.43 -19.01
C ARG A 12 11.09 -21.74 -17.79
N GLY A 13 10.52 -21.98 -16.62
CA GLY A 13 11.27 -22.32 -15.42
C GLY A 13 11.84 -21.13 -14.65
N HIS A 14 11.44 -19.90 -14.98
CA HIS A 14 11.92 -18.69 -14.32
C HIS A 14 11.04 -18.28 -13.14
N ILE A 15 11.65 -17.63 -12.14
CA ILE A 15 10.95 -16.95 -11.04
C ILE A 15 10.91 -15.46 -11.38
N LEU A 16 9.78 -14.99 -11.91
CA LEU A 16 9.60 -13.59 -12.31
C LEU A 16 8.67 -12.85 -11.35
N ASP A 17 7.72 -13.56 -10.75
CA ASP A 17 6.77 -13.02 -9.79
C ASP A 17 7.22 -13.35 -8.37
N VAL A 18 7.29 -12.32 -7.53
CA VAL A 18 7.93 -12.43 -6.21
C VAL A 18 7.07 -11.80 -5.12
N VAL A 19 7.07 -12.45 -3.96
CA VAL A 19 6.56 -11.89 -2.71
C VAL A 19 7.77 -11.53 -1.86
N ILE A 20 7.93 -10.24 -1.55
CA ILE A 20 9.09 -9.73 -0.80
C ILE A 20 8.64 -8.98 0.44
N THR A 21 9.28 -9.27 1.58
CA THR A 21 9.05 -8.57 2.84
C THR A 21 10.34 -8.01 3.41
N ARG A 22 10.21 -7.18 4.45
CA ARG A 22 11.32 -6.92 5.37
C ARG A 22 11.66 -8.23 6.09
N ASP A 23 12.94 -8.42 6.39
CA ASP A 23 13.49 -9.59 7.12
C ASP A 23 13.10 -9.62 8.59
N THR A 24 12.70 -8.49 9.15
CA THR A 24 12.34 -8.34 10.57
C THR A 24 10.89 -8.71 10.89
N VAL A 25 10.05 -9.03 9.91
CA VAL A 25 8.60 -9.24 10.13
C VAL A 25 8.13 -10.53 9.45
N GLY A 26 7.70 -11.51 10.26
CA GLY A 26 7.04 -12.74 9.81
C GLY A 26 5.60 -12.48 9.35
N THR A 27 5.46 -11.77 8.22
CA THR A 27 4.16 -11.34 7.68
C THR A 27 3.59 -12.32 6.66
N VAL A 28 4.41 -13.14 6.01
CA VAL A 28 4.00 -14.03 4.91
C VAL A 28 4.15 -15.49 5.33
N SER A 29 3.18 -16.32 4.96
CA SER A 29 3.19 -17.77 5.18
C SER A 29 2.45 -18.49 4.05
N ASN A 30 2.62 -19.81 3.95
CA ASN A 30 1.91 -20.68 2.98
C ASN A 30 2.01 -20.18 1.54
N VAL A 31 3.21 -19.87 1.08
CA VAL A 31 3.45 -19.49 -0.32
C VAL A 31 3.36 -20.73 -1.20
N VAL A 32 2.48 -20.69 -2.20
CA VAL A 32 2.25 -21.77 -3.16
C VAL A 32 2.23 -21.18 -4.57
N VAL A 33 2.89 -21.84 -5.51
CA VAL A 33 2.79 -21.52 -6.93
C VAL A 33 1.87 -22.55 -7.59
N THR A 34 0.81 -22.10 -8.27
CA THR A 34 -0.20 -22.99 -8.86
C THR A 34 -0.68 -22.48 -10.21
N ASP A 35 -1.18 -23.38 -11.05
CA ASP A 35 -1.94 -22.98 -12.23
C ASP A 35 -3.17 -22.17 -11.77
N PRO A 36 -3.36 -20.94 -12.26
CA PRO A 36 -4.52 -20.12 -11.95
C PRO A 36 -5.85 -20.62 -12.54
N GLU A 37 -5.86 -21.69 -13.34
CA GLU A 37 -7.06 -22.30 -13.96
C GLU A 37 -7.95 -21.35 -14.78
N LEU A 38 -7.48 -20.13 -15.11
CA LEU A 38 -8.21 -19.24 -16.02
C LEU A 38 -7.95 -19.68 -17.48
N SER A 39 -8.52 -20.81 -17.88
CA SER A 39 -8.59 -21.20 -19.28
C SER A 39 -9.70 -20.42 -19.98
N VAL A 40 -9.36 -19.65 -21.02
CA VAL A 40 -10.35 -19.08 -21.93
C VAL A 40 -10.83 -20.19 -22.87
N SER A 41 -12.14 -20.25 -23.08
CA SER A 41 -12.88 -21.34 -23.73
C SER A 41 -12.65 -21.48 -25.24
N LEU A 42 -11.40 -21.66 -25.68
CA LEU A 42 -11.08 -21.96 -27.09
C LEU A 42 -9.72 -22.66 -27.29
N GLY A 43 -9.35 -23.58 -26.38
CA GLY A 43 -8.27 -24.55 -26.61
C GLY A 43 -6.83 -23.99 -26.65
N SER A 44 -6.63 -22.70 -26.40
CA SER A 44 -5.31 -22.09 -26.32
C SER A 44 -5.04 -21.67 -24.87
N ILE A 45 -4.14 -22.40 -24.19
CA ILE A 45 -3.64 -22.01 -22.87
C ILE A 45 -2.74 -20.79 -23.09
N SER A 46 -3.31 -19.59 -23.07
CA SER A 46 -2.59 -18.33 -23.25
C SER A 46 -1.82 -17.89 -22.01
N LYS A 47 -1.44 -18.83 -21.13
CA LYS A 47 -0.88 -18.54 -19.82
C LYS A 47 0.52 -19.07 -19.71
N ASP A 48 1.45 -18.15 -19.74
CA ASP A 48 2.87 -18.37 -19.51
C ASP A 48 3.27 -18.14 -18.05
N HIS A 49 2.34 -17.67 -17.19
CA HIS A 49 2.55 -17.42 -15.76
C HIS A 49 1.58 -18.21 -14.85
N ASN A 50 2.12 -18.70 -13.75
CA ASN A 50 1.44 -19.33 -12.61
C ASN A 50 1.01 -18.27 -11.58
N ALA A 51 -0.02 -18.57 -10.81
CA ALA A 51 -0.42 -17.74 -9.67
C ALA A 51 0.46 -18.03 -8.45
N VAL A 52 0.81 -16.98 -7.71
CA VAL A 52 1.43 -17.08 -6.38
C VAL A 52 0.37 -16.79 -5.32
N ILE A 53 0.02 -17.81 -4.54
CA ILE A 53 -0.95 -17.72 -3.44
C ILE A 53 -0.18 -17.69 -2.13
N PHE A 54 -0.55 -16.81 -1.20
CA PHE A 54 0.08 -16.72 0.12
C PHE A 54 -0.85 -16.12 1.17
N ASN A 55 -0.58 -16.42 2.43
CA ASN A 55 -1.25 -15.83 3.57
C ASN A 55 -0.46 -14.62 4.08
N ALA A 56 -1.11 -13.46 4.15
CA ALA A 56 -0.55 -12.23 4.71
C ALA A 56 -1.12 -11.94 6.11
N LYS A 57 -0.26 -11.90 7.12
CA LYS A 57 -0.57 -11.43 8.47
C LYS A 57 -0.56 -9.90 8.51
N ALA A 58 -1.55 -9.29 7.88
CA ALA A 58 -1.75 -7.84 7.91
C ALA A 58 -2.90 -7.50 8.87
N SER A 59 -2.56 -7.16 10.11
CA SER A 59 -3.56 -6.58 11.03
C SER A 59 -3.84 -5.13 10.64
N LYS A 60 -5.12 -4.76 10.53
CA LYS A 60 -5.52 -3.36 10.37
C LYS A 60 -4.90 -2.55 11.52
N PRO A 61 -4.14 -1.47 11.25
CA PRO A 61 -3.63 -0.60 12.30
C PRO A 61 -4.77 -0.07 13.16
N ALA A 62 -4.51 0.18 14.44
CA ALA A 62 -5.50 0.80 15.31
C ALA A 62 -5.98 2.13 14.70
N PRO A 63 -7.29 2.43 14.70
CA PRO A 63 -7.79 3.71 14.24
C PRO A 63 -7.11 4.86 14.98
N VAL A 64 -6.39 5.71 14.26
CA VAL A 64 -5.75 6.89 14.85
C VAL A 64 -6.78 8.01 14.93
N ARG A 65 -7.25 8.31 16.14
CA ARG A 65 -8.10 9.50 16.37
C ARG A 65 -7.22 10.74 16.23
N LYS A 66 -7.51 11.56 15.22
CA LYS A 66 -6.85 12.85 15.04
C LYS A 66 -7.73 13.96 15.61
N THR A 67 -7.14 14.81 16.43
CA THR A 67 -7.79 16.05 16.86
C THR A 67 -7.62 17.08 15.74
N VAL A 68 -8.73 17.57 15.21
CA VAL A 68 -8.73 18.69 14.27
C VAL A 68 -9.00 19.96 15.07
N THR A 69 -8.06 20.89 15.05
CA THR A 69 -8.23 22.22 15.66
C THR A 69 -8.68 23.20 14.60
N PHE A 70 -9.79 23.89 14.85
CA PHE A 70 -10.28 24.97 14.00
C PHE A 70 -9.99 26.32 14.66
N ARG A 71 -9.66 27.32 13.85
CA ARG A 71 -9.60 28.71 14.33
C ARG A 71 -11.03 29.15 14.67
N LYS A 72 -11.25 29.67 15.89
CA LYS A 72 -12.51 30.32 16.26
C LYS A 72 -12.65 31.62 15.46
N LEU A 73 -13.31 31.56 14.30
CA LEU A 73 -13.45 32.73 13.42
C LEU A 73 -14.16 33.91 14.10
N ARG A 74 -15.10 33.64 15.01
CA ARG A 74 -15.80 34.67 15.81
C ARG A 74 -14.95 35.28 16.94
N ALA A 75 -13.83 34.65 17.29
CA ALA A 75 -12.88 35.20 18.26
C ALA A 75 -11.78 36.02 17.58
N ILE A 76 -11.82 36.15 16.25
CA ILE A 76 -10.91 37.03 15.53
C ILE A 76 -11.36 38.47 15.80
N SER A 77 -10.52 39.23 16.48
CA SER A 77 -10.65 40.68 16.53
C SER A 77 -10.37 41.24 15.13
N ILE A 78 -11.39 41.79 14.49
CA ILE A 78 -11.27 42.40 13.16
C ILE A 78 -10.29 43.58 13.22
N GLU A 79 -10.26 44.31 14.33
CA GLU A 79 -9.38 45.46 14.54
C GLU A 79 -7.92 45.04 14.61
N THR A 80 -7.60 44.03 15.42
CA THR A 80 -6.24 43.48 15.53
C THR A 80 -5.78 42.88 14.20
N PHE A 81 -6.69 42.21 13.48
CA PHE A 81 -6.38 41.65 12.15
C PHE A 81 -6.07 42.74 11.11
N LYS A 82 -6.77 43.87 11.13
CA LYS A 82 -6.49 45.01 10.23
C LYS A 82 -5.15 45.67 10.57
N GLN A 83 -4.83 45.80 11.86
CA GLN A 83 -3.56 46.37 12.32
C GLN A 83 -2.36 45.52 11.85
N ASP A 84 -2.41 44.20 12.03
CA ASP A 84 -1.37 43.26 11.57
C ASP A 84 -1.07 43.37 10.06
N ASN A 85 -2.09 43.70 9.24
CA ASN A 85 -1.92 43.88 7.80
C ASN A 85 -1.30 45.25 7.45
N THR A 86 -1.55 46.27 8.27
CA THR A 86 -0.99 47.61 8.08
C THR A 86 0.48 47.65 8.49
N ASP A 87 0.81 47.03 9.63
CA ASP A 87 2.18 46.99 10.17
C ASP A 87 3.14 46.23 9.24
N ARG A 88 2.64 45.22 8.51
CA ARG A 88 3.41 44.49 7.50
C ARG A 88 3.70 45.28 6.22
N ASN A 89 2.91 46.30 5.92
CA ASN A 89 3.03 47.10 4.70
C ASN A 89 3.82 48.40 4.92
N THR A 90 4.45 48.53 6.09
CA THR A 90 5.23 49.71 6.52
C THR A 90 6.73 49.37 6.68
N ILE A 91 7.23 48.39 5.92
CA ILE A 91 8.66 48.09 5.75
C ILE A 91 9.05 48.33 4.29
#